data_AF-A0A6V8DQG4-F1
#
_entry.id   AF-A0A6V8DQG4-F1
#
_cell.length_a   1.000
_cell.length_b   1.000
_cell.length_c   1.000
_cell.angle_alpha   90.00
_cell.angle_beta   90.00
_cell.angle_gamma   90.00
#
_symmetry.space_group_name_H-M   'P 1'
#
loop_
_entity.id
_entity.type
_entity.pdbx_description
1 polymer ?
#
loop_
_entity_poly.entity_id
_entity_poly.type
_entity_poly.pdbx_seq_one_letter_code
_entity_poly.pdbx_strand_id
1 'polypeptide(L)'
;MSKNKSKLSEPEQRSLELLGSIVEANEWAEYIVQKHRLITIRVKGRSNRWYLIEARLNNGSDPRLRFDFRGWRTIVMGGARKRDITHKNRYCVNLCLSTHSTGKLPFGDKIAALCLSLHNDLTTAMTIPLLAQFIVCPRDELEKIMVFQDEMVIYREMFGGPMDGFGNPPYQETIEDEHEEPYPYWDDADFHNHEANTPPPEEHDPSLQDEPSPLTEEEIAEMRLWDAYEQHMEDLARQEEWSRRREEDQ
;
A
#
# COMPACT_ATOMS: atom_id res chain seq x y z
N MET A 1 23.59 -32.37 -10.76
CA MET A 1 22.51 -32.95 -9.92
C MET A 1 21.63 -31.82 -9.38
N SER A 2 20.34 -32.11 -9.26
CA SER A 2 19.20 -31.20 -9.27
C SER A 2 19.04 -30.32 -8.02
N LYS A 3 18.82 -29.01 -8.27
CA LYS A 3 17.95 -28.07 -7.53
C LYS A 3 18.04 -28.05 -6.00
N ASN A 4 18.86 -27.13 -5.46
CA ASN A 4 18.64 -26.53 -4.15
C ASN A 4 17.37 -25.63 -4.22
N LYS A 5 16.19 -26.24 -4.20
CA LYS A 5 14.97 -25.53 -3.76
C LYS A 5 15.20 -25.22 -2.28
N SER A 6 15.38 -23.94 -1.93
CA SER A 6 15.34 -23.52 -0.53
C SER A 6 13.99 -23.94 0.04
N LYS A 7 13.97 -25.06 0.75
CA LYS A 7 12.75 -25.62 1.34
C LYS A 7 12.41 -24.70 2.52
N LEU A 8 11.25 -24.03 2.46
CA LEU A 8 10.68 -23.33 3.61
C LEU A 8 10.67 -24.28 4.81
N SER A 9 10.89 -23.77 6.02
CA SER A 9 10.85 -24.60 7.22
C SER A 9 9.46 -25.20 7.43
N GLU A 10 9.35 -26.32 8.16
CA GLU A 10 8.05 -26.95 8.44
C GLU A 10 7.06 -25.99 9.13
N PRO A 11 7.46 -25.16 10.12
CA PRO A 11 6.58 -24.15 10.70
C PRO A 11 6.12 -23.10 9.69
N GLU A 12 6.99 -22.66 8.78
CA GLU A 12 6.62 -21.70 7.73
C GLU A 12 5.61 -22.30 6.74
N GLN A 13 5.77 -23.56 6.34
CA GLN A 13 4.82 -24.23 5.45
C GLN A 13 3.43 -24.32 6.10
N ARG A 14 3.34 -24.79 7.35
CA ARG A 14 2.07 -24.86 8.09
C ARG A 14 1.44 -23.49 8.28
N SER A 15 2.23 -22.46 8.53
CA SER A 15 1.71 -21.09 8.67
C SER A 15 1.12 -20.53 7.38
N LEU A 16 1.68 -20.89 6.22
CA LEU A 16 1.16 -20.50 4.92
C LEU A 16 -0.11 -21.28 4.55
N GLU A 17 -0.20 -22.55 4.96
CA GLU A 17 -1.43 -23.35 4.83
C GLU A 17 -2.55 -22.76 5.69
N LEU A 18 -2.25 -22.37 6.93
CA LEU A 18 -3.20 -21.69 7.81
C LEU A 18 -3.69 -20.37 7.19
N LEU A 19 -2.76 -19.55 6.70
CA LEU A 19 -3.11 -18.32 5.98
C LEU A 19 -4.02 -18.60 4.78
N GLY A 20 -3.70 -19.67 4.03
CA GLY A 20 -4.51 -20.21 2.94
C GLY A 20 -5.94 -20.45 3.37
N SER A 21 -6.11 -21.27 4.41
CA SER A 21 -7.41 -21.63 4.97
C SER A 21 -8.20 -20.43 5.50
N ILE A 22 -7.53 -19.45 6.12
CA ILE A 22 -8.20 -18.23 6.61
C ILE A 22 -8.74 -17.42 5.44
N VAL A 23 -7.95 -17.19 4.40
CA VAL A 23 -8.41 -16.40 3.25
C VAL A 23 -9.52 -17.12 2.49
N GLU A 24 -9.41 -18.43 2.28
CA GLU A 24 -10.45 -19.22 1.59
C GLU A 24 -11.77 -19.32 2.37
N ALA A 25 -11.71 -19.35 3.70
CA ALA A 25 -12.89 -19.45 4.54
C ALA A 25 -13.67 -18.12 4.67
N ASN A 26 -13.11 -17.00 4.21
CA ASN A 26 -13.63 -15.67 4.49
C ASN A 26 -13.83 -14.85 3.21
N GLU A 27 -15.07 -14.47 2.92
CA GLU A 27 -15.43 -13.66 1.73
C GLU A 27 -14.82 -12.25 1.72
N TRP A 28 -14.39 -11.74 2.88
CA TRP A 28 -13.75 -10.44 3.01
C TRP A 28 -12.27 -10.43 2.59
N ALA A 29 -11.66 -11.59 2.32
CA ALA A 29 -10.29 -11.71 1.86
C ALA A 29 -10.20 -12.43 0.52
N GLU A 30 -9.22 -12.05 -0.30
CA GLU A 30 -8.99 -12.64 -1.62
C GLU A 30 -7.49 -12.76 -1.89
N TYR A 31 -7.04 -13.94 -2.33
CA TYR A 31 -5.70 -14.10 -2.89
C TYR A 31 -5.64 -13.57 -4.31
N ILE A 32 -4.77 -12.60 -4.55
CA ILE A 32 -4.46 -12.12 -5.91
C ILE A 32 -3.27 -12.89 -6.48
N VAL A 33 -2.23 -13.10 -5.67
CA VAL A 33 -1.03 -13.82 -6.07
C VAL A 33 -0.54 -14.69 -4.92
N GLN A 34 -0.32 -15.97 -5.19
CA GLN A 34 0.31 -16.91 -4.26
C GLN A 34 1.48 -17.60 -4.97
N LYS A 35 2.65 -16.96 -4.97
CA LYS A 35 3.90 -17.50 -5.50
C LYS A 35 4.89 -17.71 -4.36
N HIS A 36 5.87 -18.59 -4.57
CA HIS A 36 6.89 -18.95 -3.57
C HIS A 36 7.69 -17.75 -2.99
N ARG A 37 7.65 -16.57 -3.63
CA ARG A 37 8.39 -15.36 -3.21
C ARG A 37 7.52 -14.10 -3.17
N LEU A 38 6.26 -14.20 -3.55
CA LEU A 38 5.34 -13.08 -3.64
C LEU A 38 3.96 -13.56 -3.22
N ILE A 39 3.46 -12.96 -2.14
CA ILE A 39 2.11 -13.17 -1.66
C ILE A 39 1.39 -11.83 -1.74
N THR A 40 0.22 -11.83 -2.35
CA THR A 40 -0.61 -10.64 -2.48
C THR A 40 -2.03 -11.00 -2.07
N ILE A 41 -2.52 -10.35 -1.02
CA ILE A 41 -3.84 -10.58 -0.44
C ILE A 41 -4.58 -9.25 -0.40
N ARG A 42 -5.83 -9.29 -0.82
CA ARG A 42 -6.78 -8.20 -0.68
C ARG A 42 -7.65 -8.45 0.54
N VAL A 43 -7.91 -7.41 1.32
CA VAL A 43 -8.74 -7.49 2.53
C VAL A 43 -9.73 -6.33 2.52
N LYS A 44 -11.00 -6.64 2.78
CA LYS A 44 -12.06 -5.66 3.05
C LYS A 44 -12.19 -5.46 4.56
N GLY A 45 -11.98 -4.24 5.01
CA GLY A 45 -12.17 -3.84 6.40
C GLY A 45 -13.64 -3.64 6.78
N ARG A 46 -13.93 -3.69 8.07
CA ARG A 46 -15.25 -3.35 8.63
C ARG A 46 -15.61 -1.88 8.47
N SER A 47 -14.61 -1.00 8.31
CA SER A 47 -14.82 0.39 7.92
C SER A 47 -15.24 0.59 6.44
N ASN A 48 -15.37 -0.51 5.68
CA ASN A 48 -15.53 -0.53 4.21
C ASN A 48 -14.32 -0.03 3.41
N ARG A 49 -13.18 0.23 4.06
CA ARG A 49 -11.91 0.47 3.37
C ARG A 49 -11.34 -0.83 2.82
N TRP A 50 -10.53 -0.68 1.78
CA TRP A 50 -9.86 -1.77 1.11
C TRP A 50 -8.36 -1.74 1.34
N TYR A 51 -7.79 -2.90 1.61
CA TYR A 51 -6.37 -3.08 1.88
C TYR A 51 -5.76 -4.06 0.91
N LEU A 52 -4.54 -3.79 0.48
CA LEU A 52 -3.71 -4.66 -0.33
C LEU A 52 -2.42 -4.95 0.43
N ILE A 53 -2.27 -6.20 0.87
CA ILE A 53 -1.09 -6.70 1.56
C ILE A 53 -0.22 -7.37 0.51
N GLU A 54 0.98 -6.84 0.31
CA GLU A 54 1.95 -7.37 -0.61
C GLU A 54 3.22 -7.77 0.14
N ALA A 55 3.54 -9.06 0.11
CA ALA A 55 4.71 -9.58 0.77
C ALA A 55 5.69 -10.19 -0.23
N ARG A 56 6.91 -9.68 -0.23
CA ARG A 56 8.00 -10.10 -1.12
C ARG A 56 9.15 -10.67 -0.32
N LEU A 57 9.58 -11.87 -0.68
CA LEU A 57 10.80 -12.45 -0.12
C LEU A 57 12.01 -11.77 -0.75
N ASN A 58 12.75 -10.99 0.04
CA ASN A 58 13.97 -10.35 -0.40
C ASN A 58 15.14 -11.35 -0.32
N ASN A 59 15.76 -11.62 -1.48
CA ASN A 59 16.77 -12.67 -1.63
C ASN A 59 18.16 -12.13 -1.99
N GLY A 60 18.40 -10.83 -1.88
CA GLY A 60 19.68 -10.23 -2.26
C GLY A 60 20.08 -9.08 -1.34
N SER A 61 21.34 -9.10 -0.93
CA SER A 61 22.10 -7.91 -0.55
C SER A 61 22.05 -6.94 -1.74
N ASP A 62 21.25 -5.87 -1.67
CA ASP A 62 21.45 -4.78 -2.60
C ASP A 62 22.82 -4.17 -2.25
N PRO A 63 23.83 -4.17 -3.15
CA PRO A 63 25.14 -3.58 -2.85
C PRO A 63 25.07 -2.10 -2.49
N ARG A 64 23.95 -1.43 -2.78
CA ARG A 64 23.68 -0.03 -2.45
C ARG A 64 23.08 0.17 -1.05
N LEU A 65 22.61 -0.89 -0.40
CA LEU A 65 22.08 -0.84 0.96
C LEU A 65 23.10 -1.49 1.89
N ARG A 66 23.65 -0.71 2.84
CA ARG A 66 24.59 -1.21 3.86
C ARG A 66 23.98 -2.24 4.83
N PHE A 67 22.67 -2.51 4.71
CA PHE A 67 21.93 -3.45 5.54
C PHE A 67 21.43 -4.65 4.74
N ASP A 68 21.88 -5.84 5.15
CA ASP A 68 21.54 -7.12 4.56
C ASP A 68 20.10 -7.53 4.98
N PHE A 69 19.07 -6.93 4.36
CA PHE A 69 17.67 -7.29 4.63
C PHE A 69 17.31 -8.64 4.01
N ARG A 70 17.74 -9.71 4.67
CA ARG A 70 17.32 -11.08 4.36
C ARG A 70 15.98 -11.37 5.04
N GLY A 71 14.92 -11.52 4.26
CA GLY A 71 13.61 -11.87 4.81
C GLY A 71 12.43 -11.39 3.98
N TRP A 72 11.23 -11.62 4.51
CA TRP A 72 9.99 -11.14 3.91
C TRP A 72 9.82 -9.64 4.21
N ARG A 73 9.68 -8.84 3.15
CA ARG A 73 9.22 -7.45 3.22
C ARG A 73 7.72 -7.43 3.00
N THR A 74 7.00 -6.79 3.91
CA THR A 74 5.55 -6.57 3.79
C THR A 74 5.28 -5.11 3.48
N ILE A 75 4.46 -4.85 2.47
CA ILE A 75 3.95 -3.54 2.10
C ILE A 75 2.44 -3.61 2.23
N VAL A 76 1.84 -2.64 2.91
CA VAL A 76 0.39 -2.52 3.02
C VAL A 76 -0.04 -1.25 2.31
N MET A 77 -0.94 -1.38 1.34
CA MET A 77 -1.58 -0.25 0.68
C MET A 77 -3.04 -0.17 1.11
N GLY A 78 -3.57 1.04 1.20
CA GLY A 78 -4.96 1.33 1.52
C GLY A 78 -5.64 2.12 0.41
N GLY A 79 -6.91 1.86 0.17
CA GLY A 79 -7.78 2.66 -0.67
C GLY A 79 -9.19 2.76 -0.11
N ALA A 80 -9.91 3.81 -0.50
CA ALA A 80 -11.32 3.96 -0.12
C ALA A 80 -12.20 2.92 -0.81
N ARG A 81 -11.98 2.69 -2.11
CA ARG A 81 -12.72 1.72 -2.93
C ARG A 81 -11.82 0.57 -3.39
N LYS A 82 -12.43 -0.57 -3.75
CA LYS A 82 -11.70 -1.75 -4.27
C LYS A 82 -10.82 -1.39 -5.47
N ARG A 83 -11.38 -0.62 -6.42
CA ARG A 83 -10.69 -0.17 -7.63
C ARG A 83 -9.41 0.64 -7.34
N ASP A 84 -9.37 1.36 -6.22
CA ASP A 84 -8.25 2.24 -5.88
C ASP A 84 -6.98 1.41 -5.63
N ILE A 85 -7.13 0.28 -4.92
CA ILE A 85 -6.04 -0.68 -4.70
C ILE A 85 -5.83 -1.65 -5.87
N THR A 86 -6.87 -1.95 -6.67
CA THR A 86 -6.73 -2.82 -7.85
C THR A 86 -5.85 -2.19 -8.91
N HIS A 87 -6.12 -0.93 -9.24
CA HIS A 87 -5.37 -0.20 -10.28
C HIS A 87 -4.20 0.61 -9.71
N LYS A 88 -4.00 0.58 -8.38
CA LYS A 88 -3.02 1.41 -7.66
C LYS A 88 -3.08 2.87 -8.14
N ASN A 89 -4.29 3.43 -8.19
CA ASN A 89 -4.53 4.76 -8.71
C ASN A 89 -4.06 5.84 -7.71
N ARG A 90 -4.30 7.13 -8.03
CA ARG A 90 -3.90 8.27 -7.17
C ARG A 90 -4.47 8.24 -5.75
N TYR A 91 -5.58 7.54 -5.53
CA TYR A 91 -6.23 7.38 -4.22
C TYR A 91 -5.72 6.17 -3.43
N CYS A 92 -4.73 5.46 -3.97
CA CYS A 92 -4.01 4.40 -3.29
C CYS A 92 -2.84 5.01 -2.51
N VAL A 93 -2.85 4.77 -1.19
CA VAL A 93 -1.82 5.26 -0.27
C VAL A 93 -1.07 4.10 0.36
N ASN A 94 0.18 4.32 0.77
CA ASN A 94 0.90 3.35 1.57
C ASN A 94 0.54 3.51 3.05
N LEU A 95 0.28 2.40 3.73
CA LEU A 95 0.09 2.34 5.18
C LEU A 95 1.36 1.72 5.77
N CYS A 96 2.13 2.52 6.50
CA CYS A 96 3.35 2.03 7.16
C CYS A 96 2.98 1.23 8.41
N LEU A 97 2.53 -0.01 8.20
CA LEU A 97 2.22 -0.94 9.28
C LEU A 97 3.42 -1.84 9.50
N SER A 98 4.14 -1.59 10.59
CA SER A 98 5.21 -2.48 11.02
C SER A 98 4.60 -3.81 11.48
N THR A 99 4.91 -4.89 10.77
CA THR A 99 4.75 -6.27 11.28
C THR A 99 5.96 -6.71 12.10
N HIS A 100 6.89 -5.78 12.34
CA HIS A 100 8.09 -5.98 13.11
C HIS A 100 7.81 -5.58 14.56
N SER A 101 7.54 -6.56 15.43
CA SER A 101 8.26 -6.68 16.71
C SER A 101 7.79 -7.87 17.56
N THR A 102 8.74 -8.34 18.37
CA THR A 102 8.69 -9.22 19.57
C THR A 102 8.50 -10.74 19.44
N GLY A 103 7.80 -11.27 18.42
CA GLY A 103 7.55 -12.72 18.32
C GLY A 103 8.36 -13.46 17.22
N LYS A 104 8.89 -14.65 17.53
CA LYS A 104 9.37 -15.64 16.53
C LYS A 104 8.20 -16.34 15.82
N LEU A 105 7.19 -15.58 15.39
CA LEU A 105 6.07 -16.14 14.64
C LEU A 105 6.52 -16.45 13.20
N PRO A 106 6.12 -17.61 12.66
CA PRO A 106 6.23 -17.90 11.24
C PRO A 106 5.60 -16.78 10.40
N PHE A 107 6.15 -16.57 9.20
CA PHE A 107 5.71 -15.49 8.33
C PHE A 107 4.22 -15.56 7.96
N GLY A 108 3.67 -16.75 7.71
CA GLY A 108 2.25 -16.92 7.39
C GLY A 108 1.34 -16.46 8.53
N ASP A 109 1.70 -16.75 9.78
CA ASP A 109 0.95 -16.35 10.96
C ASP A 109 0.95 -14.82 11.12
N LYS A 110 2.08 -14.16 10.81
CA LYS A 110 2.16 -12.69 10.82
C LYS A 110 1.20 -12.07 9.81
N ILE A 111 1.16 -12.60 8.60
CA ILE A 111 0.23 -12.11 7.57
C ILE A 111 -1.22 -12.44 7.92
N ALA A 112 -1.48 -13.60 8.53
CA ALA A 112 -2.83 -13.97 8.96
C ALA A 112 -3.34 -13.02 10.05
N ALA A 113 -2.51 -12.74 11.05
CA ALA A 113 -2.79 -11.77 12.09
C ALA A 113 -3.03 -10.35 11.51
N LEU A 114 -2.22 -9.95 10.52
CA LEU A 114 -2.41 -8.69 9.81
C LEU A 114 -3.75 -8.65 9.06
N CYS A 115 -4.11 -9.72 8.32
CA CYS A 115 -5.38 -9.81 7.60
C CYS A 115 -6.57 -9.69 8.56
N LEU A 116 -6.54 -10.40 9.69
CA LEU A 116 -7.59 -10.36 10.70
C LEU A 116 -7.69 -8.98 11.37
N SER A 117 -6.56 -8.35 11.64
CA SER A 117 -6.51 -7.01 12.23
C SER A 117 -7.06 -5.96 11.26
N LEU A 118 -6.68 -6.03 9.99
CA LEU A 118 -7.20 -5.12 8.96
C LEU A 118 -8.66 -5.39 8.61
N HIS A 119 -9.15 -6.63 8.76
CA HIS A 119 -10.58 -6.88 8.65
C HIS A 119 -11.34 -6.19 9.80
N ASN A 120 -10.83 -6.27 11.02
CA ASN A 120 -11.38 -5.56 12.18
C ASN A 120 -10.74 -4.18 12.41
N ASP A 121 -10.49 -3.47 11.30
CA ASP A 121 -9.82 -2.18 11.24
C ASP A 121 -10.39 -1.12 12.20
N LEU A 122 -11.70 -1.08 12.44
CA LEU A 122 -12.32 -0.18 13.42
C LEU A 122 -11.78 -0.40 14.85
N THR A 123 -11.58 -1.66 15.23
CA THR A 123 -11.00 -1.97 16.55
C THR A 123 -9.50 -1.71 16.54
N THR A 124 -8.80 -2.11 15.48
CA THR A 124 -7.36 -1.89 15.35
C THR A 124 -7.01 -0.40 15.31
N ALA A 125 -7.86 0.44 14.73
CA ALA A 125 -7.73 1.89 14.70
C ALA A 125 -7.77 2.54 16.09
N MET A 126 -8.41 1.91 17.08
CA MET A 126 -8.34 2.36 18.47
C MET A 126 -6.93 2.25 19.06
N THR A 127 -6.09 1.38 18.48
CA THR A 127 -4.71 1.13 18.92
C THR A 127 -3.65 1.71 17.99
N ILE A 128 -3.98 1.89 16.71
CA ILE A 128 -3.06 2.34 15.68
C ILE A 128 -3.61 3.66 15.10
N PRO A 129 -3.13 4.82 15.58
CA PRO A 129 -3.66 6.13 15.19
C PRO A 129 -3.60 6.38 13.68
N LEU A 130 -2.52 5.96 13.00
CA LEU A 130 -2.37 6.12 11.55
C LEU A 130 -3.49 5.39 10.78
N LEU A 131 -3.96 4.25 11.30
CA LEU A 131 -5.05 3.49 10.69
C LEU A 131 -6.38 4.23 10.88
N ALA A 132 -6.61 4.82 12.05
CA ALA A 132 -7.78 5.66 12.30
C ALA A 132 -7.84 6.85 11.33
N GLN A 133 -6.71 7.54 11.15
CA GLN A 133 -6.60 8.67 10.21
C GLN A 133 -6.94 8.24 8.78
N PHE A 134 -6.40 7.11 8.32
CA PHE A 134 -6.75 6.56 7.02
C PHE A 134 -8.24 6.23 6.88
N ILE A 135 -8.86 5.62 7.90
CA ILE A 135 -10.29 5.25 7.88
C ILE A 135 -11.19 6.48 7.75
N VAL A 136 -10.89 7.56 8.47
CA VAL A 136 -11.71 8.78 8.44
C VAL A 136 -11.38 9.69 7.26
N CYS A 137 -10.21 9.52 6.63
CA CYS A 137 -9.76 10.36 5.52
C CYS A 137 -10.68 10.20 4.30
N PRO A 138 -11.37 11.26 3.84
CA PRO A 138 -12.23 11.18 2.67
C PRO A 138 -11.40 10.81 1.44
N ARG A 139 -12.05 10.17 0.46
CA ARG A 139 -11.36 9.63 -0.70
C ARG A 139 -10.55 10.68 -1.45
N ASP A 140 -11.08 11.89 -1.62
CA ASP A 140 -10.42 12.94 -2.38
C ASP A 140 -9.15 13.47 -1.71
N GLU A 141 -9.08 13.42 -0.38
CA GLU A 141 -7.86 13.80 0.35
C GLU A 141 -6.76 12.73 0.23
N LEU A 142 -7.11 11.46 -0.01
CA LEU A 142 -6.12 10.41 -0.28
C LEU A 142 -5.28 10.69 -1.53
N GLU A 143 -5.79 11.48 -2.48
CA GLU A 143 -5.03 11.87 -3.67
C GLU A 143 -3.74 12.64 -3.31
N LYS A 144 -3.80 13.46 -2.26
CA LYS A 144 -2.69 14.30 -1.82
C LYS A 144 -1.69 13.54 -0.94
N ILE A 145 -2.09 12.38 -0.43
CA ILE A 145 -1.31 11.62 0.55
C ILE A 145 -0.50 10.55 -0.18
N MET A 146 0.77 10.41 0.22
CA MET A 146 1.65 9.35 -0.26
C MET A 146 1.68 8.19 0.74
N VAL A 147 1.88 8.49 2.03
CA VAL A 147 2.06 7.49 3.08
C VAL A 147 1.42 7.96 4.38
N PHE A 148 0.68 7.08 5.05
CA PHE A 148 0.39 7.20 6.48
C PHE A 148 1.48 6.49 7.26
N GLN A 149 2.25 7.22 8.06
CA GLN A 149 3.23 6.68 8.99
C GLN A 149 2.77 6.86 10.44
N ASP A 150 3.50 6.25 11.38
CA ASP A 150 3.17 6.29 12.80
C ASP A 150 3.29 7.71 13.37
N GLU A 151 4.36 8.43 13.00
CA GLU A 151 4.63 9.78 13.48
C GLU A 151 3.92 10.87 12.65
N MET A 152 3.83 10.70 11.33
CA MET A 152 3.26 11.73 10.45
C MET A 152 2.60 11.18 9.16
N VAL A 153 1.73 12.00 8.57
CA VAL A 153 1.21 11.79 7.22
C VAL A 153 2.11 12.50 6.23
N ILE A 154 2.63 11.75 5.26
CA ILE A 154 3.48 12.28 4.20
C ILE A 154 2.63 12.62 2.99
N TYR A 155 2.65 13.90 2.60
CA TYR A 155 1.94 14.41 1.44
C TYR A 155 2.82 14.40 0.19
N ARG A 156 2.21 14.20 -0.98
CA ARG A 156 2.92 14.19 -2.27
C ARG A 156 3.64 15.53 -2.55
N GLU A 157 3.05 16.64 -2.12
CA GLU A 157 3.61 17.99 -2.29
C GLU A 157 4.97 18.16 -1.58
N MET A 158 5.24 17.38 -0.54
CA MET A 158 6.52 17.42 0.19
C MET A 158 7.71 16.91 -0.65
N PHE A 159 7.45 16.26 -1.79
CA PHE A 159 8.48 15.72 -2.68
C PHE A 159 8.67 16.49 -4.01
N GLY A 160 8.00 17.64 -4.19
CA GLY A 160 8.29 18.63 -5.25
C GLY A 160 8.68 18.09 -6.64
N GLY A 161 7.71 17.62 -7.44
CA GLY A 161 7.92 17.35 -8.87
C GLY A 161 6.75 16.62 -9.57
N PRO A 162 6.58 16.73 -10.90
CA PRO A 162 5.63 15.92 -11.65
C PRO A 162 6.03 14.44 -11.51
N MET A 163 5.11 13.62 -11.01
CA MET A 163 5.40 12.28 -10.51
C MET A 163 5.15 11.24 -11.62
N ASP A 164 6.14 11.04 -12.49
CA ASP A 164 6.19 9.88 -13.39
C ASP A 164 6.74 8.69 -12.59
N GLY A 165 5.86 7.74 -12.26
CA GLY A 165 6.25 6.45 -11.69
C GLY A 165 6.14 6.40 -10.17
N PHE A 166 5.26 5.51 -9.69
CA PHE A 166 5.19 5.08 -8.30
C PHE A 166 6.46 4.31 -7.91
N GLY A 167 7.53 5.06 -7.61
CA GLY A 167 8.71 4.57 -6.90
C GLY A 167 8.47 4.61 -5.39
N ASN A 168 8.83 3.53 -4.69
CA ASN A 168 8.84 3.48 -3.23
C ASN A 168 9.52 4.72 -2.64
N PRO A 169 8.97 5.36 -1.59
CA PRO A 169 9.74 6.30 -0.81
C PRO A 169 10.92 5.55 -0.15
N PRO A 170 12.13 6.15 -0.11
CA PRO A 170 13.23 5.60 0.64
C PRO A 170 12.90 5.66 2.13
N TYR A 171 13.26 4.55 2.77
CA TYR A 171 13.30 4.24 4.19
C TYR A 171 13.64 5.42 5.14
N GLN A 172 12.99 5.48 6.31
CA GLN A 172 13.55 6.18 7.47
C GLN A 172 13.34 5.37 8.75
N GLU A 173 14.48 5.00 9.35
CA GLU A 173 14.65 4.35 10.65
C GLU A 173 14.15 5.26 11.77
N THR A 174 13.47 4.67 12.76
CA THR A 174 13.31 5.24 14.10
C THR A 174 14.69 5.37 14.74
N ILE A 175 15.20 6.59 14.92
CA ILE A 175 16.44 6.86 15.65
C ILE A 175 16.07 7.49 17.00
N GLU A 176 15.94 6.64 18.02
CA GLU A 176 16.38 7.01 19.36
C GLU A 176 17.87 6.63 19.44
N ASP A 177 18.77 7.60 19.35
CA ASP A 177 20.00 7.68 20.16
C ASP A 177 20.82 8.91 19.77
N GLU A 178 21.17 9.70 20.79
CA GLU A 178 21.99 10.90 20.76
C GLU A 178 23.40 10.61 20.22
N HIS A 179 23.80 11.23 19.11
CA HIS A 179 25.20 11.59 18.85
C HIS A 179 25.26 12.75 17.83
N GLU A 180 25.58 13.96 18.32
CA GLU A 180 25.97 15.12 17.53
C GLU A 180 27.29 14.87 16.80
N GLU A 181 27.32 14.90 15.46
CA GLU A 181 28.49 15.23 14.62
C GLU A 181 27.98 15.69 13.22
N PRO A 182 28.69 16.58 12.50
CA PRO A 182 28.11 17.50 11.52
C PRO A 182 27.83 16.88 10.14
N TYR A 183 26.68 17.23 9.57
CA TYR A 183 26.20 16.81 8.25
C TYR A 183 27.19 17.16 7.11
N PRO A 184 27.69 16.17 6.34
CA PRO A 184 28.30 16.42 5.05
C PRO A 184 27.21 16.72 4.02
N TYR A 185 27.31 17.89 3.39
CA TYR A 185 26.53 18.35 2.25
C TYR A 185 26.64 17.33 1.09
N TRP A 186 25.51 16.76 0.66
CA TRP A 186 25.48 15.87 -0.51
C TRP A 186 25.49 16.74 -1.77
N ASP A 187 26.53 16.57 -2.58
CA ASP A 187 26.74 17.26 -3.85
C ASP A 187 25.85 16.61 -4.94
N ASP A 188 24.97 17.41 -5.56
CA ASP A 188 24.01 17.05 -6.61
C ASP A 188 24.69 16.82 -7.98
N ALA A 189 25.76 16.02 -8.02
CA ALA A 189 26.64 15.97 -9.19
C ALA A 189 26.95 14.56 -9.72
N ASP A 190 25.97 13.66 -9.80
CA ASP A 190 26.15 12.37 -10.52
C ASP A 190 24.90 11.86 -11.26
N PHE A 191 24.03 12.76 -11.74
CA PHE A 191 22.92 12.39 -12.65
C PHE A 191 23.21 12.62 -14.14
N HIS A 192 24.47 12.88 -14.51
CA HIS A 192 24.87 13.04 -15.92
C HIS A 192 26.19 12.34 -16.24
N ASN A 193 26.13 11.04 -16.54
CA ASN A 193 27.01 10.47 -17.58
C ASN A 193 26.57 9.07 -18.05
N HIS A 194 25.78 9.02 -19.12
CA HIS A 194 25.73 7.86 -20.01
C HIS A 194 25.71 8.33 -21.48
N GLU A 195 26.73 9.10 -21.87
CA GLU A 195 27.16 9.21 -23.26
C GLU A 195 28.53 8.54 -23.41
N ALA A 196 28.52 7.23 -23.66
CA ALA A 196 29.53 6.50 -24.44
C ALA A 196 29.30 4.98 -24.27
N ASN A 197 29.03 4.30 -25.38
CA ASN A 197 28.97 2.84 -25.58
C ASN A 197 27.60 2.15 -25.41
N THR A 198 26.61 2.60 -26.18
CA THR A 198 25.49 1.75 -26.60
C THR A 198 25.60 1.52 -28.12
N PRO A 199 25.54 0.26 -28.61
CA PRO A 199 25.38 0.02 -30.06
C PRO A 199 24.05 0.63 -30.55
N PRO A 200 23.89 0.92 -31.86
CA PRO A 200 22.73 1.65 -32.37
C PRO A 200 21.42 0.95 -31.96
N PRO A 201 20.34 1.70 -31.63
CA PRO A 201 19.07 1.09 -31.28
C PRO A 201 18.50 0.35 -32.49
N GLU A 202 18.18 -0.93 -32.32
CA GLU A 202 17.21 -1.57 -33.20
C GLU A 202 15.89 -0.80 -33.08
N GLU A 203 15.29 -0.49 -34.24
CA GLU A 203 14.03 0.24 -34.36
C GLU A 203 12.95 -0.48 -33.55
N HIS A 204 12.64 0.08 -32.38
CA HIS A 204 11.57 -0.41 -31.53
C HIS A 204 10.24 -0.01 -32.18
N ASP A 205 9.52 -1.01 -32.67
CA ASP A 205 8.15 -0.90 -33.19
C ASP A 205 7.27 -0.22 -32.12
N PRO A 206 6.63 0.93 -32.42
CA PRO A 206 5.86 1.71 -31.44
C PRO A 206 4.49 1.08 -31.07
N SER A 207 4.25 -0.18 -31.43
CA SER A 207 2.93 -0.83 -31.31
C SER A 207 2.64 -1.55 -29.97
N LEU A 208 3.48 -1.43 -28.95
CA LEU A 208 3.24 -2.05 -27.63
C LEU A 208 3.20 -1.01 -26.51
N GLN A 209 2.18 -0.15 -26.53
CA GLN A 209 1.67 0.49 -25.32
C GLN A 209 0.66 -0.48 -24.71
N ASP A 210 0.97 -1.05 -23.54
CA ASP A 210 -0.01 -1.79 -22.74
C ASP A 210 -1.10 -0.80 -22.27
N GLU A 211 -2.20 -0.73 -23.03
CA GLU A 211 -3.40 -0.01 -22.62
C GLU A 211 -3.91 -0.59 -21.28
N PRO A 212 -4.36 0.26 -20.33
CA PRO A 212 -4.98 -0.21 -19.11
C PRO A 212 -6.19 -1.07 -19.46
N SER A 213 -6.28 -2.26 -18.86
CA SER A 213 -7.38 -3.19 -19.13
C SER A 213 -8.73 -2.48 -18.95
N PRO A 214 -9.66 -2.59 -19.91
CA PRO A 214 -10.94 -1.90 -19.83
C PRO A 214 -11.72 -2.36 -18.59
N LEU A 215 -12.38 -1.41 -17.93
CA LEU A 215 -13.23 -1.65 -16.75
C LEU A 215 -14.31 -2.69 -17.09
N THR A 216 -14.52 -3.63 -16.19
CA THR A 216 -15.59 -4.61 -16.31
C THR A 216 -16.97 -3.96 -16.14
N GLU A 217 -18.03 -4.56 -16.68
CA GLU A 217 -19.41 -4.05 -16.53
C GLU A 217 -19.83 -3.94 -15.06
N GLU A 218 -19.35 -4.84 -14.22
CA GLU A 218 -19.59 -4.83 -12.77
C GLU A 218 -18.90 -3.64 -12.09
N GLU A 219 -17.66 -3.32 -12.46
CA GLU A 219 -16.93 -2.15 -11.96
C GLU A 219 -17.56 -0.82 -12.41
N ILE A 220 -18.12 -0.78 -13.62
CA ILE A 220 -18.86 0.38 -14.13
C ILE A 220 -20.17 0.56 -13.35
N ALA A 221 -20.88 -0.53 -13.04
CA ALA A 221 -22.11 -0.48 -12.24
C ALA A 221 -21.81 -0.04 -10.81
N GLU A 222 -20.76 -0.58 -10.19
CA GLU A 222 -20.30 -0.17 -8.86
C GLU A 222 -19.92 1.33 -8.85
N MET A 223 -19.20 1.81 -9.86
CA MET A 223 -18.86 3.23 -10.00
C MET A 223 -20.11 4.12 -10.02
N ARG A 224 -21.09 3.79 -10.87
CA ARG A 224 -22.34 4.57 -10.97
C ARG A 224 -23.14 4.59 -9.67
N LEU A 225 -23.17 3.46 -8.95
CA LEU A 225 -23.87 3.35 -7.68
C LEU A 225 -23.23 4.27 -6.62
N TRP A 226 -21.90 4.26 -6.54
CA TRP A 226 -21.18 5.09 -5.59
C TRP A 226 -21.25 6.58 -5.93
N ASP A 227 -21.15 6.94 -7.21
CA ASP A 227 -21.25 8.33 -7.63
C ASP A 227 -22.66 8.90 -7.33
N ALA A 228 -23.71 8.07 -7.49
CA ALA A 228 -25.07 8.44 -7.08
C ALA A 228 -25.23 8.57 -5.55
N TYR A 229 -24.57 7.70 -4.78
CA TYR A 229 -24.56 7.78 -3.31
C TYR A 229 -23.85 9.04 -2.81
N GLU A 230 -22.68 9.38 -3.39
CA GLU A 230 -21.94 10.59 -3.04
C GLU A 230 -22.76 11.85 -3.34
N GLN A 231 -23.37 11.93 -4.53
CA GLN A 231 -24.27 13.04 -4.87
C GLN A 231 -25.45 13.16 -3.88
N HIS A 232 -26.06 12.04 -3.50
CA HIS A 232 -27.14 12.04 -2.53
C HIS A 232 -26.69 12.54 -1.14
N MET A 233 -25.49 12.15 -0.70
CA MET A 233 -24.93 12.62 0.58
C MET A 233 -24.57 14.11 0.53
N GLU A 234 -24.05 14.61 -0.59
CA GLU A 234 -23.80 16.03 -0.80
C GLU A 234 -25.08 16.86 -0.80
N ASP A 235 -26.15 16.35 -1.43
CA ASP A 235 -27.46 17.00 -1.45
C ASP A 235 -28.08 17.07 -0.05
N LEU A 236 -27.96 16.00 0.75
CA LEU A 236 -28.39 16.00 2.14
C LEU A 236 -27.62 17.02 2.98
N ALA A 237 -26.29 17.05 2.86
CA ALA A 237 -25.46 18.03 3.57
C ALA A 237 -25.84 19.47 3.19
N ARG A 238 -26.09 19.73 1.90
CA ARG A 238 -26.55 21.03 1.42
C ARG A 238 -27.93 21.37 2.00
N GLN A 239 -28.88 20.43 2.02
CA GLN A 239 -30.21 20.67 2.60
C GLN A 239 -30.16 20.98 4.10
N GLU A 240 -29.26 20.35 4.85
CA GLU A 240 -29.04 20.65 6.27
C GLU A 240 -28.47 22.06 6.46
N GLU A 241 -27.48 22.47 5.67
CA GLU A 241 -26.92 23.83 5.70
C GLU A 241 -27.98 24.90 5.39
N TRP A 242 -28.82 24.67 4.38
CA TRP A 242 -29.92 25.58 4.02
C TRP A 242 -31.00 25.66 5.10
N SER A 243 -31.27 24.54 5.79
CA SER A 243 -32.24 24.51 6.88
C SER A 243 -31.73 25.27 8.10
N ARG A 244 -30.45 25.08 8.47
CA ARG A 244 -29.80 25.78 9.58
C ARG A 244 -29.75 27.29 9.38
N ARG A 245 -29.44 27.77 8.17
CA ARG A 245 -29.47 29.20 7.83
C ARG A 245 -30.86 29.82 7.98
N ARG A 246 -31.93 29.10 7.62
CA ARG A 246 -33.31 29.59 7.77
C ARG A 246 -33.80 29.64 9.22
N GLU A 247 -33.19 28.87 10.11
CA GLU A 247 -33.45 28.92 11.56
C GLU A 247 -32.69 30.06 12.25
N GLU A 248 -31.54 30.48 11.72
CA GLU A 248 -30.76 31.62 12.23
C GLU A 248 -31.33 32.98 11.80
N ASP A 249 -32.13 33.03 10.72
CA ASP A 249 -32.77 34.23 10.19
C ASP A 249 -34.19 34.52 10.77
N GLN A 250 -34.67 33.73 11.75
CA GLN A 250 -35.94 33.94 12.49
C GLN A 250 -35.71 34.39 13.93
#